data_AF-A0A2N1AU72-F1
#
_entry.id   AF-A0A2N1AU72-F1
#
_cell.length_a   1.000
_cell.length_b   1.000
_cell.length_c   1.000
_cell.angle_alpha   90.00
_cell.angle_beta   90.00
_cell.angle_gamma   90.00
#
_symmetry.space_group_name_H-M   'P 1'
#
loop_
_entity.id
_entity.type
_entity.pdbx_description
1 polymer ?
#
loop_
_entity_poly.entity_id
_entity_poly.type
_entity_poly.pdbx_seq_one_letter_code
_entity_poly.pdbx_strand_id
1 'polypeptide(L)'
;MTPGHGNAMSGMPDFLPLADCLGDYLNDQGYRLDFMGGADLDFAGKGKFYQTHGFANVDGVNELASTLNQPPMSDWGIYDDMLLESFRQRLEILTNQQAPFGLFGLTLDTHHPSGHIPPACENIEYADGEDPMLNAVHCADRLVGQFIEAFMESSVAQDTVLVVMSDHLAMRNTVWERLETQERRNLLMMFSPHLQPGEVNKPGSTLDLAPTLLTAMGYETQGWGFGRNLFSDTPTLVESEAEINDFLNRQRGALSALWSFPQMSSGIRFNPPLSSMQMEGQQYPMPALLRLDADANVESFTPSSSEQSDLLEQMATLTPDENFVWSDQCRHIDGLFGTDLSANDADDSLCLAVGRLEGEVHTQQLGSKEIDVTHDDIINHLDASEDTVTPGERQQRERKLERFNTTGSWYEKRIVWPGWDSLETLTIRSAGFGAGQTHITQGQSDQQMHADVAPQFHRGVSLVGVNPEREPALIKHVDTCQKPIPDTGFAEQIASLQEAYSAFAVIVHDTAFCQSREAFDALLKGTPFSEWHQLGFREPYIGLMTADGTTHEIKGRASGAASITLRRSERKE
;
A
#
# COMPACT_ATOMS: atom_id res chain seq x y z
N MET A 1 1.44 2.76 -14.00
CA MET A 1 2.45 1.69 -13.89
C MET A 1 3.62 2.26 -13.15
N THR A 2 3.69 1.95 -11.87
CA THR A 2 4.81 2.28 -10.99
C THR A 2 5.68 1.02 -10.88
N PRO A 3 7.00 1.16 -10.76
CA PRO A 3 7.93 0.04 -10.65
C PRO A 3 7.82 -0.70 -9.32
N GLY A 4 7.33 -0.04 -8.27
CA GLY A 4 6.85 -0.67 -7.05
C GLY A 4 5.33 -0.80 -7.06
N HIS A 5 4.81 -1.89 -6.50
CA HIS A 5 3.40 -1.91 -6.07
C HIS A 5 3.14 -0.81 -5.05
N GLY A 6 2.01 -0.13 -5.20
CA GLY A 6 1.48 0.77 -4.19
C GLY A 6 2.35 2.01 -3.94
N ASN A 7 2.18 2.55 -2.75
CA ASN A 7 2.68 3.86 -2.31
C ASN A 7 4.20 3.91 -2.03
N ALA A 8 4.97 2.94 -2.55
CA ALA A 8 6.35 2.63 -2.17
C ALA A 8 7.45 3.49 -2.81
N MET A 9 7.08 4.59 -3.45
CA MET A 9 8.00 5.36 -4.31
C MET A 9 8.93 6.31 -3.53
N SER A 10 8.79 6.41 -2.20
CA SER A 10 9.68 7.23 -1.35
C SER A 10 11.12 6.72 -1.29
N GLY A 11 11.35 5.42 -1.56
CA GLY A 11 12.69 4.83 -1.55
C GLY A 11 13.57 5.22 -2.75
N MET A 12 13.01 5.89 -3.77
CA MET A 12 13.76 6.36 -4.93
C MET A 12 14.40 7.72 -4.66
N PRO A 13 15.66 7.93 -5.07
CA PRO A 13 16.35 9.20 -4.87
C PRO A 13 15.86 10.31 -5.79
N ASP A 14 15.15 10.00 -6.88
CA ASP A 14 14.41 10.96 -7.71
C ASP A 14 13.12 10.28 -8.20
N PHE A 15 12.04 11.05 -8.32
CA PHE A 15 10.77 10.52 -8.82
C PHE A 15 10.71 10.77 -10.33
N LEU A 16 10.51 9.73 -11.16
CA LEU A 16 10.41 9.86 -12.63
C LEU A 16 11.39 10.88 -13.26
N PRO A 17 12.71 10.78 -13.03
CA PRO A 17 13.66 11.83 -13.37
C PRO A 17 13.77 12.17 -14.86
N LEU A 18 13.29 11.29 -15.76
CA LEU A 18 13.27 11.55 -17.21
C LEU A 18 11.89 12.00 -17.73
N ALA A 19 10.91 12.18 -16.85
CA ALA A 19 9.60 12.69 -17.23
C ALA A 19 9.55 14.22 -17.10
N ASP A 20 9.37 14.90 -18.23
CA ASP A 20 9.02 16.32 -18.22
C ASP A 20 7.56 16.46 -17.77
N CYS A 21 7.35 16.96 -16.55
CA CYS A 21 6.04 17.14 -15.95
C CYS A 21 5.54 18.58 -16.10
N LEU A 22 4.25 18.81 -15.84
CA LEU A 22 3.67 20.16 -15.87
C LEU A 22 4.39 21.11 -14.88
N GLY A 23 4.82 20.59 -13.73
CA GLY A 23 5.61 21.33 -12.75
C GLY A 23 6.92 21.84 -13.33
N ASP A 24 7.70 20.97 -13.97
CA ASP A 24 8.99 21.34 -14.59
C ASP A 24 8.81 22.46 -15.61
N TYR A 25 7.84 22.31 -16.52
CA TYR A 25 7.57 23.32 -17.53
C TYR A 25 7.13 24.66 -16.93
N LEU A 26 6.21 24.66 -15.96
CA LEU A 26 5.76 25.90 -15.33
C LEU A 26 6.90 26.59 -14.57
N ASN A 27 7.73 25.81 -13.86
CA ASN A 27 8.92 26.33 -13.19
C ASN A 27 9.91 26.94 -14.20
N ASP A 28 10.13 26.30 -15.35
CA ASP A 28 10.94 26.84 -16.45
C ASP A 28 10.36 28.11 -17.07
N GLN A 29 9.03 28.26 -17.06
CA GLN A 29 8.33 29.51 -17.42
C GLN A 29 8.41 30.58 -16.31
N GLY A 30 9.09 30.31 -15.20
CA GLY A 30 9.29 31.24 -14.08
C GLY A 30 8.16 31.24 -13.05
N TYR A 31 7.27 30.24 -13.06
CA TYR A 31 6.25 30.11 -12.03
C TYR A 31 6.87 29.65 -10.72
N ARG A 32 6.45 30.26 -9.61
CA ARG A 32 6.68 29.70 -8.28
C ARG A 32 5.64 28.62 -8.01
N LEU A 33 6.08 27.40 -7.74
CA LEU A 33 5.20 26.26 -7.49
C LEU A 33 5.23 25.83 -6.03
N ASP A 34 4.05 25.73 -5.42
CA ASP A 34 3.88 25.32 -4.02
C ASP A 34 2.83 24.19 -3.93
N PHE A 35 3.07 23.19 -3.09
CA PHE A 35 2.15 22.08 -2.80
C PHE A 35 1.77 22.07 -1.31
N MET A 36 0.50 21.74 -1.02
CA MET A 36 -0.01 21.51 0.34
C MET A 36 -0.94 20.30 0.37
N GLY A 37 -0.74 19.38 1.31
CA GLY A 37 -1.63 18.24 1.53
C GLY A 37 -1.70 17.83 2.99
N GLY A 38 -2.84 17.28 3.42
CA GLY A 38 -3.06 16.92 4.82
C GLY A 38 -2.27 15.70 5.29
N ALA A 39 -1.84 14.82 4.38
CA ALA A 39 -1.18 13.55 4.66
C ALA A 39 0.36 13.66 4.70
N ASP A 40 1.01 12.60 5.19
CA ASP A 40 2.48 12.47 5.21
C ASP A 40 3.06 12.51 3.78
N LEU A 41 4.12 13.29 3.55
CA LEU A 41 4.76 13.46 2.25
C LEU A 41 5.41 12.18 1.70
N ASP A 42 5.82 11.26 2.56
CA ASP A 42 6.43 9.99 2.15
C ASP A 42 5.40 9.07 1.51
N PHE A 43 4.13 9.16 1.92
CA PHE A 43 3.05 8.36 1.34
C PHE A 43 2.92 8.63 -0.16
N ALA A 44 3.02 7.56 -0.95
CA ALA A 44 2.99 7.52 -2.41
C ALA A 44 4.20 8.19 -3.08
N GLY A 45 5.23 8.56 -2.32
CA GLY A 45 6.38 9.33 -2.82
C GLY A 45 6.00 10.74 -3.29
N LYS A 46 4.85 11.29 -2.87
CA LYS A 46 4.37 12.61 -3.36
C LYS A 46 5.32 13.74 -3.00
N GLY A 47 5.91 13.70 -1.80
CA GLY A 47 6.91 14.68 -1.38
C GLY A 47 8.08 14.70 -2.36
N LYS A 48 8.57 13.51 -2.70
CA LYS A 48 9.67 13.33 -3.64
C LYS A 48 9.31 13.83 -5.03
N PHE A 49 8.12 13.49 -5.53
CA PHE A 49 7.59 13.99 -6.80
C PHE A 49 7.61 15.51 -6.85
N TYR A 50 6.95 16.20 -5.93
CA TYR A 50 6.91 17.67 -5.96
C TYR A 50 8.30 18.30 -5.82
N GLN A 51 9.13 17.80 -4.89
CA GLN A 51 10.48 18.33 -4.65
C GLN A 51 11.44 18.17 -5.84
N THR A 52 11.28 17.09 -6.62
CA THR A 52 12.14 16.82 -7.78
C THR A 52 11.60 17.40 -9.09
N HIS A 53 10.35 17.86 -9.10
CA HIS A 53 9.68 18.44 -10.28
C HIS A 53 9.35 19.94 -10.15
N GLY A 54 10.30 20.73 -9.62
CA GLY A 54 10.26 22.20 -9.68
C GLY A 54 9.44 22.91 -8.60
N PHE A 55 8.96 22.21 -7.56
CA PHE A 55 8.22 22.87 -6.47
C PHE A 55 9.17 23.48 -5.43
N ALA A 56 8.94 24.76 -5.13
CA ALA A 56 9.74 25.52 -4.17
C ALA A 56 9.37 25.19 -2.73
N ASN A 57 8.09 24.94 -2.45
CA ASN A 57 7.59 24.56 -1.13
C ASN A 57 6.66 23.34 -1.25
N VAL A 58 6.83 22.37 -0.37
CA VAL A 58 6.05 21.12 -0.33
C VAL A 58 5.71 20.85 1.13
N ASP A 59 4.46 21.11 1.51
CA ASP A 59 4.01 21.01 2.90
C ASP A 59 3.05 19.83 3.07
N GLY A 60 3.41 18.88 3.94
CA GLY A 60 2.53 17.78 4.36
C GLY A 60 2.12 17.92 5.82
N VAL A 61 1.65 16.81 6.41
CA VAL A 61 1.18 16.78 7.80
C VAL A 61 2.18 17.39 8.80
N ASN A 62 3.48 17.11 8.65
CA ASN A 62 4.50 17.53 9.62
C ASN A 62 4.77 19.05 9.54
N GLU A 63 4.92 19.57 8.33
CA GLU A 63 5.13 20.99 8.06
C GLU A 63 3.91 21.81 8.48
N LEU A 64 2.70 21.36 8.11
CA LEU A 64 1.44 22.02 8.46
C LEU A 64 1.18 21.97 9.96
N ALA A 65 1.37 20.83 10.62
CA ALA A 65 1.16 20.70 12.06
C ALA A 65 2.06 21.64 12.88
N SER A 66 3.28 21.89 12.42
CA SER A 66 4.19 22.84 13.07
C SER A 66 3.68 24.28 12.98
N THR A 67 3.08 24.65 11.85
CA THR A 67 2.54 25.99 11.59
C THR A 67 1.19 26.22 12.26
N LEU A 68 0.37 25.16 12.37
CA LEU A 68 -0.98 25.18 12.93
C LEU A 68 -1.03 24.91 14.44
N ASN A 69 0.12 24.87 15.14
CA ASN A 69 0.24 24.57 16.57
C ASN A 69 -0.35 23.20 16.98
N GLN A 70 0.01 22.14 16.26
CA GLN A 70 -0.40 20.75 16.52
C GLN A 70 -1.93 20.59 16.55
N PRO A 71 -2.61 20.81 15.41
CA PRO A 71 -4.06 20.73 15.32
C PRO A 71 -4.57 19.30 15.55
N PRO A 72 -5.88 19.12 15.84
CA PRO A 72 -6.52 17.81 15.71
C PRO A 72 -6.38 17.30 14.27
N MET A 73 -6.21 15.98 14.14
CA MET A 73 -6.00 15.28 12.88
C MET A 73 -6.77 13.97 12.88
N SER A 74 -7.10 13.47 11.69
CA SER A 74 -7.55 12.09 11.50
C SER A 74 -6.34 11.14 11.51
N ASP A 75 -6.60 9.84 11.44
CA ASP A 75 -5.54 8.84 11.26
C ASP A 75 -4.77 9.02 9.92
N TRP A 76 -5.33 9.80 8.99
CA TRP A 76 -4.71 10.11 7.70
C TRP A 76 -3.95 11.44 7.68
N GLY A 77 -4.23 12.37 8.62
CA GLY A 77 -3.55 13.66 8.70
C GLY A 77 -4.46 14.85 8.96
N ILE A 78 -4.02 16.03 8.52
CA ILE A 78 -4.72 17.32 8.72
C ILE A 78 -6.07 17.32 7.99
N TYR A 79 -7.12 17.71 8.71
CA TYR A 79 -8.47 17.86 8.18
C TYR A 79 -8.59 18.95 7.12
N ASP A 80 -9.57 18.81 6.21
CA ASP A 80 -9.71 19.69 5.04
C ASP A 80 -10.13 21.12 5.41
N ASP A 81 -10.82 21.32 6.54
CA ASP A 81 -11.18 22.66 7.03
C ASP A 81 -9.93 23.51 7.34
N MET A 82 -8.93 22.90 7.97
CA MET A 82 -7.66 23.54 8.28
C MET A 82 -6.72 23.60 7.07
N LEU A 83 -6.73 22.57 6.23
CA LEU A 83 -5.95 22.55 5.00
C LEU A 83 -6.39 23.68 4.05
N LEU A 84 -7.70 23.83 3.81
CA LEU A 84 -8.23 24.86 2.92
C LEU A 84 -8.01 26.27 3.46
N GLU A 85 -8.07 26.47 4.78
CA GLU A 85 -7.68 27.75 5.38
C GLU A 85 -6.18 28.04 5.19
N SER A 86 -5.32 27.02 5.34
CA SER A 86 -3.88 27.15 5.08
C SER A 86 -3.60 27.44 3.59
N PHE A 87 -4.36 26.82 2.70
CA PHE A 87 -4.31 27.03 1.25
C PHE A 87 -4.68 28.47 0.90
N ARG A 88 -5.76 29.01 1.51
CA ARG A 88 -6.18 30.41 1.36
C ARG A 88 -5.08 31.38 1.80
N GLN A 89 -4.44 31.13 2.94
CA GLN A 89 -3.32 31.96 3.42
C GLN A 89 -2.11 31.89 2.48
N ARG A 90 -1.77 30.70 1.96
CA ARG A 90 -0.68 30.55 0.99
C ARG A 90 -0.98 31.28 -0.32
N LEU A 91 -2.22 31.23 -0.80
CA LEU A 91 -2.67 31.97 -1.98
C LEU A 91 -2.46 33.49 -1.81
N GLU A 92 -2.83 34.04 -0.65
CA GLU A 92 -2.60 35.47 -0.34
C GLU A 92 -1.11 35.83 -0.36
N ILE A 93 -0.25 34.97 0.21
CA ILE A 93 1.20 35.17 0.20
C ILE A 93 1.73 35.18 -1.24
N LEU A 94 1.37 34.20 -2.06
CA LEU A 94 1.84 34.07 -3.44
C LEU A 94 1.37 35.25 -4.29
N THR A 95 0.10 35.66 -4.15
CA THR A 95 -0.46 36.83 -4.83
C THR A 95 0.34 38.10 -4.55
N ASN A 96 0.80 38.29 -3.32
CA ASN A 96 1.55 39.50 -2.93
C ASN A 96 3.01 39.53 -3.44
N GLN A 97 3.55 38.41 -3.94
CA GLN A 97 4.93 38.33 -4.43
C GLN A 97 5.13 38.85 -5.87
N GLN A 98 4.03 39.18 -6.58
CA GLN A 98 4.05 39.72 -7.96
C GLN A 98 4.83 38.86 -8.98
N ALA A 99 4.90 37.55 -8.76
CA ALA A 99 5.42 36.55 -9.69
C ALA A 99 4.30 35.57 -10.07
N PRO A 100 4.32 34.97 -11.28
CA PRO A 100 3.37 33.91 -11.61
C PRO A 100 3.54 32.75 -10.65
N PHE A 101 2.45 32.10 -10.26
CA PHE A 101 2.46 31.03 -9.28
C PHE A 101 1.54 29.87 -9.68
N GLY A 102 1.85 28.69 -9.16
CA GLY A 102 0.97 27.54 -9.14
C GLY A 102 0.87 27.02 -7.71
N LEU A 103 -0.35 26.91 -7.19
CA LEU A 103 -0.61 26.38 -5.86
C LEU A 103 -1.46 25.12 -5.97
N PHE A 104 -0.94 24.00 -5.49
CA PHE A 104 -1.52 22.67 -5.65
C PHE A 104 -1.96 22.13 -4.29
N GLY A 105 -3.21 21.70 -4.17
CA GLY A 105 -3.82 21.25 -2.93
C GLY A 105 -4.37 19.84 -3.07
N LEU A 106 -4.20 19.00 -2.04
CA LEU A 106 -4.78 17.66 -1.99
C LEU A 106 -5.61 17.47 -0.72
N THR A 107 -6.93 17.46 -0.89
CA THR A 107 -7.92 17.17 0.16
C THR A 107 -7.87 15.70 0.62
N LEU A 108 -8.31 15.43 1.84
CA LEU A 108 -8.11 14.15 2.54
C LEU A 108 -9.38 13.54 3.14
N ASP A 109 -10.36 14.35 3.53
CA ASP A 109 -11.43 13.93 4.43
C ASP A 109 -12.39 12.90 3.81
N THR A 110 -12.38 12.77 2.49
CA THR A 110 -13.20 11.77 1.77
C THR A 110 -12.51 10.40 1.64
N HIS A 111 -11.39 10.18 2.33
CA HIS A 111 -10.65 8.92 2.27
C HIS A 111 -11.47 7.74 2.84
N HIS A 112 -11.42 6.61 2.13
CA HIS A 112 -12.10 5.36 2.49
C HIS A 112 -11.54 4.75 3.81
N PRO A 113 -12.28 3.87 4.51
CA PRO A 113 -13.59 3.31 4.15
C PRO A 113 -14.80 4.15 4.56
N SER A 114 -14.65 5.09 5.49
CA SER A 114 -15.80 5.78 6.13
C SER A 114 -15.75 7.30 6.02
N GLY A 115 -14.68 7.88 5.45
CA GLY A 115 -14.45 9.32 5.50
C GLY A 115 -14.03 9.79 6.90
N HIS A 116 -13.56 11.03 6.97
CA HIS A 116 -13.09 11.70 8.17
C HIS A 116 -13.84 13.01 8.32
N ILE A 117 -14.71 13.12 9.31
CA ILE A 117 -15.53 14.33 9.50
C ILE A 117 -14.69 15.35 10.30
N PRO A 118 -14.40 16.54 9.73
CA PRO A 118 -13.58 17.53 10.40
C PRO A 118 -14.36 18.27 11.51
N PRO A 119 -13.66 18.90 12.47
CA PRO A 119 -14.30 19.67 13.56
C PRO A 119 -15.31 20.71 13.06
N ALA A 120 -15.05 21.37 11.93
CA ALA A 120 -15.97 22.34 11.32
C ALA A 120 -17.36 21.76 10.94
N CYS A 121 -17.48 20.43 10.86
CA CYS A 121 -18.67 19.72 10.38
C CYS A 121 -19.27 18.74 11.39
N GLU A 122 -18.85 18.74 12.67
CA GLU A 122 -19.38 17.80 13.69
C GLU A 122 -20.90 17.80 13.83
N ASN A 123 -21.56 18.91 13.51
CA ASN A 123 -23.01 19.08 13.59
C ASN A 123 -23.67 19.27 12.21
N ILE A 124 -22.99 18.84 11.14
CA ILE A 124 -23.48 18.91 9.76
C ILE A 124 -23.74 17.49 9.29
N GLU A 125 -25.02 17.17 9.13
CA GLU A 125 -25.47 15.85 8.69
C GLU A 125 -25.94 15.91 7.24
N TYR A 126 -25.60 14.89 6.47
CA TYR A 126 -26.19 14.62 5.17
C TYR A 126 -27.38 13.67 5.33
N ALA A 127 -28.55 14.08 4.82
CA ALA A 127 -29.80 13.34 4.97
C ALA A 127 -30.14 13.05 6.45
N ASP A 128 -30.07 11.79 6.88
CA ASP A 128 -30.32 11.36 8.27
C ASP A 128 -29.05 11.27 9.13
N GLY A 129 -27.88 11.55 8.54
CA GLY A 129 -26.61 11.53 9.24
C GLY A 129 -26.05 10.14 9.54
N GLU A 130 -26.70 9.05 9.12
CA GLU A 130 -26.30 7.69 9.51
C GLU A 130 -25.02 7.21 8.81
N ASP A 131 -24.76 7.64 7.57
CA ASP A 131 -23.60 7.21 6.81
C ASP A 131 -22.42 8.20 6.92
N PRO A 132 -21.30 7.80 7.55
CA PRO A 132 -20.17 8.70 7.79
C PRO A 132 -19.47 9.14 6.50
N MET A 133 -19.44 8.31 5.45
CA MET A 133 -18.82 8.67 4.18
C MET A 133 -19.64 9.74 3.47
N LEU A 134 -20.96 9.63 3.48
CA LEU A 134 -21.83 10.67 2.92
C LEU A 134 -21.73 11.99 3.69
N ASN A 135 -21.62 11.95 5.01
CA ASN A 135 -21.38 13.14 5.83
C ASN A 135 -20.03 13.80 5.50
N ALA A 136 -18.96 13.00 5.36
CA ALA A 136 -17.63 13.51 5.00
C ALA A 136 -17.64 14.14 3.59
N VAL A 137 -18.26 13.49 2.60
CA VAL A 137 -18.41 14.04 1.24
C VAL A 137 -19.23 15.33 1.25
N HIS A 138 -20.32 15.38 2.03
CA HIS A 138 -21.13 16.59 2.14
C HIS A 138 -20.38 17.75 2.81
N CYS A 139 -19.56 17.45 3.81
CA CYS A 139 -18.69 18.44 4.43
C CYS A 139 -17.63 18.96 3.44
N ALA A 140 -16.94 18.06 2.73
CA ALA A 140 -15.94 18.43 1.73
C ALA A 140 -16.55 19.32 0.63
N ASP A 141 -17.73 18.96 0.11
CA ASP A 141 -18.49 19.77 -0.85
C ASP A 141 -18.77 21.19 -0.32
N ARG A 142 -19.20 21.30 0.94
CA ARG A 142 -19.44 22.59 1.60
C ARG A 142 -18.17 23.42 1.75
N LEU A 143 -17.08 22.83 2.25
CA LEU A 143 -15.82 23.53 2.50
C LEU A 143 -15.18 24.01 1.18
N VAL A 144 -15.14 23.14 0.17
CA VAL A 144 -14.64 23.49 -1.18
C VAL A 144 -15.54 24.53 -1.83
N GLY A 145 -16.87 24.42 -1.69
CA GLY A 145 -17.81 25.43 -2.18
C GLY A 145 -17.55 26.82 -1.59
N GLN A 146 -17.36 26.91 -0.27
CA GLN A 146 -17.01 28.16 0.41
C GLN A 146 -15.67 28.72 -0.06
N PHE A 147 -14.66 27.86 -0.29
CA PHE A 147 -13.39 28.28 -0.85
C PHE A 147 -13.54 28.85 -2.27
N ILE A 148 -14.30 28.18 -3.15
CA ILE A 148 -14.56 28.64 -4.52
C ILE A 148 -15.28 29.99 -4.50
N GLU A 149 -16.32 30.14 -3.68
CA GLU A 149 -17.06 31.40 -3.56
C GLU A 149 -16.12 32.55 -3.13
N ALA A 150 -15.33 32.33 -2.07
CA ALA A 150 -14.37 33.31 -1.59
C ALA A 150 -13.29 33.64 -2.62
N PHE A 151 -12.80 32.63 -3.37
CA PHE A 151 -11.85 32.84 -4.47
C PHE A 151 -12.45 33.71 -5.56
N MET A 152 -13.67 33.39 -6.03
CA MET A 152 -14.35 34.11 -7.11
C MET A 152 -14.70 35.56 -6.75
N GLU A 153 -14.92 35.84 -5.47
CA GLU A 153 -15.13 37.21 -4.96
C GLU A 153 -13.82 38.00 -4.79
N SER A 154 -12.67 37.33 -4.78
CA SER A 154 -11.36 37.96 -4.61
C SER A 154 -10.84 38.64 -5.88
N SER A 155 -9.92 39.59 -5.72
CA SER A 155 -9.24 40.19 -6.88
C SER A 155 -8.33 39.22 -7.63
N VAL A 156 -7.93 38.10 -6.99
CA VAL A 156 -7.02 37.09 -7.56
C VAL A 156 -7.68 36.35 -8.72
N ALA A 157 -8.99 36.12 -8.67
CA ALA A 157 -9.74 35.45 -9.72
C ALA A 157 -9.69 36.15 -11.10
N GLN A 158 -9.27 37.42 -11.15
CA GLN A 158 -9.14 38.17 -12.40
C GLN A 158 -7.93 37.76 -13.25
N ASP A 159 -6.95 37.08 -12.66
CA ASP A 159 -5.69 36.71 -13.30
C ASP A 159 -5.20 35.32 -12.85
N THR A 160 -6.12 34.45 -12.42
CA THR A 160 -5.78 33.11 -11.93
C THR A 160 -6.85 32.12 -12.38
N VAL A 161 -6.39 30.97 -12.86
CA VAL A 161 -7.25 29.83 -13.18
C VAL A 161 -7.38 28.95 -11.95
N LEU A 162 -8.58 28.84 -11.39
CA LEU A 162 -8.87 27.85 -10.35
C LEU A 162 -9.37 26.56 -11.01
N VAL A 163 -8.74 25.44 -10.65
CA VAL A 163 -9.16 24.10 -11.07
C VAL A 163 -9.58 23.29 -9.85
N VAL A 164 -10.75 22.66 -9.94
CA VAL A 164 -11.24 21.72 -8.94
C VAL A 164 -11.49 20.40 -9.64
N MET A 165 -10.81 19.34 -9.21
CA MET A 165 -10.84 18.06 -9.91
C MET A 165 -10.78 16.87 -8.94
N SER A 166 -11.32 15.74 -9.37
CA SER A 166 -11.15 14.46 -8.66
C SER A 166 -9.79 13.84 -8.99
N ASP A 167 -9.19 13.18 -8.02
CA ASP A 167 -8.05 12.29 -8.20
C ASP A 167 -8.48 10.96 -8.85
N HIS A 168 -9.50 10.30 -8.29
CA HIS A 168 -10.03 9.03 -8.76
C HIS A 168 -11.50 8.81 -8.36
N LEU A 169 -12.10 7.76 -8.94
CA LEU A 169 -13.41 7.28 -8.51
C LEU A 169 -13.30 6.69 -7.10
N ALA A 170 -14.28 6.95 -6.23
CA ALA A 170 -14.29 6.41 -4.85
C ALA A 170 -13.95 4.91 -4.78
N MET A 171 -13.07 4.52 -3.85
CA MET A 171 -12.78 3.12 -3.59
C MET A 171 -13.90 2.49 -2.74
N ARG A 172 -13.80 1.18 -2.46
CA ARG A 172 -14.76 0.47 -1.59
C ARG A 172 -14.88 1.17 -0.24
N ASN A 173 -16.10 1.57 0.10
CA ASN A 173 -16.45 2.37 1.28
C ASN A 173 -17.85 1.97 1.81
N THR A 174 -18.36 2.66 2.83
CA THR A 174 -19.67 2.37 3.45
C THR A 174 -20.86 2.43 2.48
N VAL A 175 -20.75 3.17 1.38
CA VAL A 175 -21.81 3.30 0.35
C VAL A 175 -21.53 2.54 -0.94
N TRP A 176 -20.58 1.61 -0.93
CA TRP A 176 -20.10 0.92 -2.13
C TRP A 176 -21.20 0.24 -2.94
N GLU A 177 -22.10 -0.50 -2.29
CA GLU A 177 -23.21 -1.20 -2.97
C GLU A 177 -24.11 -0.24 -3.74
N ARG A 178 -24.28 0.99 -3.23
CA ARG A 178 -25.03 2.05 -3.91
C ARG A 178 -24.28 2.57 -5.13
N LEU A 179 -22.97 2.74 -5.03
CA LEU A 179 -22.11 3.28 -6.09
C LEU A 179 -21.96 2.32 -7.27
N GLU A 180 -21.89 1.01 -7.03
CA GLU A 180 -21.74 -0.01 -8.09
C GLU A 180 -22.92 -0.05 -9.07
N THR A 181 -24.08 0.46 -8.66
CA THR A 181 -25.28 0.50 -9.51
C THR A 181 -25.41 1.77 -10.35
N GLN A 182 -24.45 2.69 -10.25
CA GLN A 182 -24.52 4.02 -10.87
C GLN A 182 -23.43 4.20 -11.93
N GLU A 183 -23.68 5.10 -12.87
CA GLU A 183 -22.63 5.64 -13.72
C GLU A 183 -21.73 6.56 -12.87
N ARG A 184 -20.42 6.40 -13.01
CA ARG A 184 -19.43 7.07 -12.19
C ARG A 184 -18.46 7.84 -13.06
N ARG A 185 -18.22 9.10 -12.71
CA ARG A 185 -17.30 10.00 -13.42
C ARG A 185 -16.48 10.82 -12.43
N ASN A 186 -15.25 11.12 -12.80
CA ASN A 186 -14.44 12.11 -12.10
C ASN A 186 -14.94 13.53 -12.44
N LEU A 187 -14.72 14.46 -11.52
CA LEU A 187 -15.04 15.86 -11.69
C LEU A 187 -13.86 16.63 -12.28
N LEU A 188 -14.14 17.59 -13.17
CA LEU A 188 -13.22 18.65 -13.58
C LEU A 188 -14.03 19.95 -13.73
N MET A 189 -13.72 20.95 -12.92
CA MET A 189 -14.26 22.30 -13.01
C MET A 189 -13.11 23.29 -13.16
N MET A 190 -13.26 24.24 -14.08
CA MET A 190 -12.25 25.27 -14.34
C MET A 190 -12.92 26.64 -14.29
N PHE A 191 -12.42 27.50 -13.40
CA PHE A 191 -12.85 28.88 -13.28
C PHE A 191 -11.71 29.75 -13.79
N SER A 192 -11.92 30.39 -14.94
CA SER A 192 -10.92 31.24 -15.59
C SER A 192 -11.61 32.46 -16.18
N PRO A 193 -11.01 33.67 -16.06
CA PRO A 193 -11.52 34.87 -16.73
C PRO A 193 -11.45 34.77 -18.26
N HIS A 194 -10.70 33.82 -18.80
CA HIS A 194 -10.51 33.61 -20.24
C HIS A 194 -11.43 32.54 -20.85
N LEU A 195 -12.18 31.81 -20.01
CA LEU A 195 -13.11 30.77 -20.47
C LEU A 195 -14.54 31.31 -20.49
N GLN A 196 -15.31 30.88 -21.49
CA GLN A 196 -16.76 31.07 -21.48
C GLN A 196 -17.42 29.99 -20.62
N PRO A 197 -18.45 30.34 -19.81
CA PRO A 197 -19.21 29.34 -19.07
C PRO A 197 -19.82 28.31 -20.03
N GLY A 198 -19.60 27.02 -19.74
CA GLY A 198 -20.12 25.93 -20.57
C GLY A 198 -19.66 24.56 -20.09
N GLU A 199 -20.20 23.53 -20.71
CA GLU A 199 -19.83 22.13 -20.47
C GLU A 199 -19.01 21.61 -21.65
N VAL A 200 -17.88 20.97 -21.35
CA VAL A 200 -17.08 20.24 -22.34
C VAL A 200 -17.48 18.78 -22.28
N ASN A 201 -18.28 18.35 -23.26
CA ASN A 201 -18.81 16.97 -23.35
C ASN A 201 -17.83 15.98 -23.99
N LYS A 202 -16.61 16.41 -24.29
CA LYS A 202 -15.61 15.57 -24.94
C LYS A 202 -15.09 14.51 -23.95
N PRO A 203 -15.15 13.20 -24.29
CA PRO A 203 -14.62 12.15 -23.42
C PRO A 203 -13.13 12.32 -23.20
N GLY A 204 -12.69 12.20 -21.95
CA GLY A 204 -11.30 12.41 -21.55
C GLY A 204 -10.94 11.64 -20.28
N SER A 205 -9.66 11.69 -19.95
CA SER A 205 -9.03 11.04 -18.82
C SER A 205 -8.14 12.03 -18.05
N THR A 206 -7.57 11.61 -16.93
CA THR A 206 -6.61 12.43 -16.17
C THR A 206 -5.36 12.80 -16.97
N LEU A 207 -5.02 12.05 -18.03
CA LEU A 207 -3.92 12.36 -18.94
C LEU A 207 -4.15 13.66 -19.72
N ASP A 208 -5.41 14.02 -19.97
CA ASP A 208 -5.81 15.17 -20.78
C ASP A 208 -5.78 16.49 -19.99
N LEU A 209 -5.57 16.44 -18.67
CA LEU A 209 -5.66 17.60 -17.78
C LEU A 209 -4.55 18.62 -18.02
N ALA A 210 -3.30 18.18 -18.14
CA ALA A 210 -2.15 19.09 -18.33
C ALA A 210 -2.29 19.97 -19.60
N PRO A 211 -2.52 19.42 -20.81
CA PRO A 211 -2.68 20.27 -22.00
C PRO A 211 -3.95 21.13 -21.97
N THR A 212 -5.02 20.67 -21.29
CA THR A 212 -6.25 21.45 -21.12
C THR A 212 -6.04 22.64 -20.18
N LEU A 213 -5.34 22.43 -19.05
CA LEU A 213 -4.99 23.49 -18.10
C LEU A 213 -4.09 24.55 -18.74
N LEU A 214 -3.04 24.14 -19.45
CA LEU A 214 -2.19 25.07 -20.19
C LEU A 214 -3.00 25.96 -21.14
N THR A 215 -3.99 25.38 -21.84
CA THR A 215 -4.88 26.16 -22.70
C THR A 215 -5.75 27.14 -21.92
N ALA A 216 -6.30 26.72 -20.77
CA ALA A 216 -7.07 27.62 -19.90
C ALA A 216 -6.24 28.76 -19.30
N MET A 217 -4.93 28.55 -19.15
CA MET A 217 -3.93 29.55 -18.74
C MET A 217 -3.46 30.45 -19.91
N GLY A 218 -3.94 30.20 -21.13
CA GLY A 218 -3.63 31.00 -22.32
C GLY A 218 -2.45 30.51 -23.17
N TYR A 219 -1.89 29.33 -22.88
CA TYR A 219 -0.88 28.71 -23.74
C TYR A 219 -1.55 27.99 -24.92
N GLU A 220 -0.88 27.98 -26.08
CA GLU A 220 -1.37 27.22 -27.24
C GLU A 220 -0.79 25.80 -27.23
N THR A 221 -1.64 24.79 -26.97
CA THR A 221 -1.25 23.37 -27.09
C THR A 221 -2.41 22.48 -27.55
N GLN A 222 -2.07 21.47 -28.35
CA GLN A 222 -3.01 20.41 -28.78
C GLN A 222 -2.93 19.17 -27.87
N GLY A 223 -1.83 18.98 -27.15
CA GLY A 223 -1.60 17.79 -26.34
C GLY A 223 -0.21 17.77 -25.69
N TRP A 224 -0.04 16.87 -24.72
CA TRP A 224 1.22 16.61 -24.04
C TRP A 224 1.28 15.11 -23.73
N GLY A 225 2.34 14.43 -24.16
CA GLY A 225 2.45 12.97 -24.01
C GLY A 225 1.24 12.26 -24.63
N PHE A 226 0.54 11.46 -23.83
CA PHE A 226 -0.71 10.80 -24.25
C PHE A 226 -1.97 11.68 -24.10
N GLY A 227 -1.88 12.79 -23.37
CA GLY A 227 -2.99 13.72 -23.15
C GLY A 227 -3.28 14.62 -24.33
N ARG A 228 -4.55 14.99 -24.51
CA ARG A 228 -5.02 15.92 -25.53
C ARG A 228 -5.84 17.03 -24.90
N ASN A 229 -5.73 18.22 -25.46
CA ASN A 229 -6.49 19.38 -25.02
C ASN A 229 -8.00 19.14 -25.25
N LEU A 230 -8.78 19.19 -24.17
CA LEU A 230 -10.23 18.96 -24.23
C LEU A 230 -11.00 20.09 -24.91
N PHE A 231 -10.39 21.27 -25.08
CA PHE A 231 -10.95 22.37 -25.88
C PHE A 231 -10.64 22.25 -27.39
N SER A 232 -9.81 21.29 -27.78
CA SER A 232 -9.43 21.08 -29.19
C SER A 232 -10.25 19.99 -29.87
N ASP A 233 -10.20 19.94 -31.20
CA ASP A 233 -10.81 18.88 -32.00
C ASP A 233 -9.95 17.60 -32.10
N THR A 234 -8.75 17.58 -31.48
CA THR A 234 -7.84 16.43 -31.56
C THR A 234 -8.39 15.26 -30.73
N PRO A 235 -8.68 14.07 -31.29
CA PRO A 235 -9.26 12.96 -30.52
C PRO A 235 -8.39 12.56 -29.32
N THR A 236 -9.00 12.41 -28.14
CA THR A 236 -8.32 11.95 -26.91
C THR A 236 -7.98 10.47 -27.00
N LEU A 237 -7.15 9.98 -26.08
CA LEU A 237 -6.86 8.55 -26.01
C LEU A 237 -8.14 7.72 -25.77
N VAL A 238 -9.09 8.28 -25.00
CA VAL A 238 -10.41 7.69 -24.74
C VAL A 238 -11.24 7.57 -26.02
N GLU A 239 -11.14 8.54 -26.93
CA GLU A 239 -11.86 8.52 -28.19
C GLU A 239 -11.17 7.62 -29.24
N SER A 240 -9.84 7.47 -29.17
CA SER A 240 -9.06 6.76 -30.18
C SER A 240 -8.82 5.27 -29.89
N GLU A 241 -8.81 4.87 -28.62
CA GLU A 241 -8.51 3.49 -28.20
C GLU A 241 -9.75 2.85 -27.58
N ALA A 242 -10.15 1.68 -28.11
CA ALA A 242 -11.26 0.92 -27.54
C ALA A 242 -10.96 0.42 -26.12
N GLU A 243 -9.70 0.01 -25.87
CA GLU A 243 -9.23 -0.51 -24.59
C GLU A 243 -7.95 0.23 -24.18
N ILE A 244 -8.11 1.34 -23.44
CA ILE A 244 -7.00 2.22 -23.04
C ILE A 244 -5.95 1.46 -22.21
N ASN A 245 -6.38 0.54 -21.35
CA ASN A 245 -5.46 -0.24 -20.51
C ASN A 245 -4.53 -1.11 -21.35
N ASP A 246 -5.03 -1.71 -22.43
CA ASP A 246 -4.21 -2.50 -23.35
C ASP A 246 -3.20 -1.61 -24.08
N PHE A 247 -3.62 -0.42 -24.50
CA PHE A 247 -2.69 0.57 -25.06
C PHE A 247 -1.57 0.90 -24.07
N LEU A 248 -1.92 1.29 -22.84
CA LEU A 248 -0.94 1.67 -21.81
C LEU A 248 -0.01 0.51 -21.45
N ASN A 249 -0.52 -0.73 -21.38
CA ASN A 249 0.28 -1.92 -21.14
C ASN A 249 1.31 -2.16 -22.26
N ARG A 250 0.95 -1.91 -23.53
CA ARG A 250 1.92 -1.97 -24.64
C ARG A 250 3.01 -0.89 -24.54
N GLN A 251 2.72 0.23 -23.88
CA GLN A 251 3.68 1.31 -23.64
C GLN A 251 4.52 1.11 -22.36
N ARG A 252 4.42 -0.05 -21.69
CA ARG A 252 5.09 -0.30 -20.41
C ARG A 252 6.59 -0.04 -20.43
N GLY A 253 7.32 -0.54 -21.42
CA GLY A 253 8.76 -0.30 -21.52
C GLY A 253 9.11 1.19 -21.57
N ALA A 254 8.39 1.97 -22.40
CA ALA A 254 8.61 3.41 -22.51
C ALA A 254 8.28 4.17 -21.22
N LEU A 255 7.18 3.81 -20.54
CA LEU A 255 6.79 4.42 -19.27
C LEU A 255 7.73 4.04 -18.12
N SER A 256 8.19 2.79 -18.07
CA SER A 256 9.17 2.32 -17.09
C SER A 256 10.53 3.00 -17.28
N ALA A 257 10.94 3.24 -18.53
CA ALA A 257 12.20 3.92 -18.82
C ALA A 257 12.28 5.34 -18.23
N LEU A 258 11.14 6.01 -18.01
CA LEU A 258 11.10 7.34 -17.39
C LEU A 258 11.64 7.37 -15.96
N TRP A 259 11.67 6.22 -15.28
CA TRP A 259 12.22 6.08 -13.93
C TRP A 259 13.74 6.06 -13.89
N SER A 260 14.42 5.83 -15.02
CA SER A 260 15.89 5.74 -15.10
C SER A 260 16.47 4.85 -13.99
N PHE A 261 16.01 3.60 -13.89
CA PHE A 261 16.45 2.70 -12.82
C PHE A 261 17.98 2.56 -12.77
N PRO A 262 18.54 2.44 -11.56
CA PRO A 262 19.98 2.20 -11.40
C PRO A 262 20.39 0.97 -12.19
N GLN A 263 21.46 1.09 -12.97
CA GLN A 263 22.02 -0.07 -13.65
C GLN A 263 23.12 -0.69 -12.79
N MET A 264 23.33 -1.99 -12.96
CA MET A 264 24.34 -2.76 -12.21
C MET A 264 25.56 -3.11 -13.07
N SER A 265 25.83 -2.31 -14.11
CA SER A 265 26.95 -2.50 -15.05
C SER A 265 28.32 -2.51 -14.37
N SER A 266 28.45 -1.84 -13.21
CA SER A 266 29.66 -1.81 -12.38
C SER A 266 29.62 -2.77 -11.19
N GLY A 267 28.62 -3.65 -11.13
CA GLY A 267 28.31 -4.48 -9.96
C GLY A 267 27.51 -3.73 -8.89
N ILE A 268 27.28 -4.40 -7.77
CA ILE A 268 26.51 -3.89 -6.63
C ILE A 268 27.39 -3.99 -5.38
N ARG A 269 27.55 -2.87 -4.67
CA ARG A 269 28.20 -2.84 -3.36
C ARG A 269 27.15 -2.86 -2.26
N PHE A 270 27.09 -3.92 -1.48
CA PHE A 270 26.21 -4.05 -0.33
C PHE A 270 26.88 -3.53 0.94
N ASN A 271 26.17 -2.71 1.71
CA ASN A 271 26.57 -2.24 3.04
C ASN A 271 25.48 -2.60 4.07
N PRO A 272 25.49 -3.83 4.60
CA PRO A 272 24.50 -4.29 5.58
C PRO A 272 24.44 -3.47 6.88
N PRO A 273 25.56 -2.98 7.45
CA PRO A 273 25.51 -2.10 8.62
C PRO A 273 24.70 -0.81 8.43
N LEU A 274 24.59 -0.32 7.20
CA LEU A 274 23.81 0.87 6.85
C LEU A 274 22.45 0.53 6.20
N SER A 275 22.08 -0.75 6.11
CA SER A 275 20.91 -1.23 5.37
C SER A 275 20.79 -0.56 3.99
N SER A 276 21.89 -0.52 3.26
CA SER A 276 21.96 0.16 1.97
C SER A 276 22.89 -0.55 0.98
N MET A 277 22.71 -0.27 -0.29
CA MET A 277 23.57 -0.72 -1.37
C MET A 277 23.93 0.43 -2.31
N GLN A 278 24.98 0.25 -3.11
CA GLN A 278 25.44 1.25 -4.06
C GLN A 278 25.52 0.65 -5.46
N MET A 279 24.97 1.38 -6.44
CA MET A 279 25.00 1.10 -7.87
C MET A 279 25.31 2.39 -8.61
N GLU A 280 26.20 2.34 -9.60
CA GLU A 280 26.64 3.53 -10.38
C GLU A 280 27.09 4.72 -9.53
N GLY A 281 27.61 4.44 -8.33
CA GLY A 281 28.06 5.45 -7.37
C GLY A 281 26.95 6.06 -6.51
N GLN A 282 25.68 5.76 -6.77
CA GLN A 282 24.53 6.23 -6.00
C GLN A 282 24.10 5.19 -4.96
N GLN A 283 23.65 5.68 -3.79
CA GLN A 283 23.23 4.84 -2.66
C GLN A 283 21.72 4.64 -2.67
N TYR A 284 21.28 3.41 -2.41
CA TYR A 284 19.88 2.97 -2.37
C TYR A 284 19.60 2.19 -1.09
N PRO A 285 18.37 2.24 -0.56
CA PRO A 285 18.00 1.49 0.64
C PRO A 285 17.91 -0.01 0.36
N MET A 286 18.13 -0.81 1.41
CA MET A 286 17.85 -2.25 1.46
C MET A 286 16.89 -2.56 2.62
N PRO A 287 16.15 -3.68 2.58
CA PRO A 287 15.98 -4.65 1.49
C PRO A 287 15.54 -4.07 0.13
N ALA A 288 15.81 -4.77 -0.98
CA ALA A 288 15.30 -4.38 -2.30
C ALA A 288 15.24 -5.53 -3.32
N LEU A 289 14.39 -5.38 -4.34
CA LEU A 289 14.26 -6.28 -5.48
C LEU A 289 14.57 -5.54 -6.79
N LEU A 290 15.47 -6.10 -7.59
CA LEU A 290 15.73 -5.71 -8.97
C LEU A 290 15.18 -6.80 -9.90
N ARG A 291 14.38 -6.40 -10.89
CA ARG A 291 13.94 -7.27 -11.99
C ARG A 291 14.74 -6.91 -13.23
N LEU A 292 15.22 -7.92 -13.93
CA LEU A 292 16.18 -7.75 -15.00
C LEU A 292 15.64 -8.30 -16.33
N ASP A 293 16.01 -7.66 -17.43
CA ASP A 293 15.75 -8.20 -18.76
C ASP A 293 16.66 -9.39 -19.09
N ALA A 294 16.51 -9.92 -20.31
CA ALA A 294 17.34 -11.02 -20.82
C ALA A 294 18.82 -10.65 -20.97
N ASP A 295 19.15 -9.37 -21.08
CA ASP A 295 20.52 -8.83 -21.17
C ASP A 295 21.06 -8.41 -19.79
N ALA A 296 20.34 -8.74 -18.71
CA ALA A 296 20.63 -8.38 -17.33
C ALA A 296 20.72 -6.86 -17.06
N ASN A 297 19.99 -6.05 -17.82
CA ASN A 297 19.74 -4.65 -17.47
C ASN A 297 18.59 -4.57 -16.46
N VAL A 298 18.62 -3.56 -15.60
CA VAL A 298 17.59 -3.36 -14.58
C VAL A 298 16.36 -2.74 -15.23
N GLU A 299 15.28 -3.53 -15.38
CA GLU A 299 13.98 -3.07 -15.89
C GLU A 299 13.09 -2.49 -14.81
N SER A 300 13.29 -2.90 -13.56
CA SER A 300 12.61 -2.32 -12.41
C SER A 300 13.42 -2.48 -11.14
N PHE A 301 13.24 -1.52 -10.23
CA PHE A 301 13.87 -1.49 -8.93
C PHE A 301 12.82 -1.14 -7.87
N THR A 302 12.66 -2.03 -6.90
CA THR A 302 11.70 -1.89 -5.81
C THR A 302 12.44 -1.97 -4.49
N PRO A 303 12.66 -0.84 -3.78
CA PRO A 303 13.14 -0.88 -2.41
C PRO A 303 12.02 -1.29 -1.44
N SER A 304 12.37 -1.90 -0.31
CA SER A 304 11.40 -2.07 0.77
C SER A 304 11.03 -0.70 1.32
N SER A 305 9.73 -0.38 1.32
CA SER A 305 9.19 0.81 1.96
C SER A 305 8.40 0.41 3.21
N SER A 306 8.34 1.30 4.21
CA SER A 306 7.71 1.05 5.50
C SER A 306 6.19 0.85 5.46
N GLU A 307 5.54 1.17 4.34
CA GLU A 307 4.10 1.42 4.36
C GLU A 307 3.27 0.31 3.75
N GLN A 308 3.62 -0.26 2.58
CA GLN A 308 2.71 -1.21 1.88
C GLN A 308 3.37 -2.24 0.94
N SER A 309 4.63 -2.11 0.54
CA SER A 309 5.27 -3.04 -0.39
C SER A 309 6.17 -4.03 0.34
N ASP A 310 5.61 -5.15 0.81
CA ASP A 310 6.47 -6.27 1.18
C ASP A 310 7.16 -6.76 -0.11
N LEU A 311 8.50 -6.73 -0.17
CA LEU A 311 9.25 -7.20 -1.35
C LEU A 311 8.90 -8.62 -1.72
N LEU A 312 8.48 -9.38 -0.71
CA LEU A 312 7.93 -10.70 -0.87
C LEU A 312 6.66 -10.76 -1.73
N GLU A 313 5.78 -9.75 -1.66
CA GLU A 313 4.65 -9.62 -2.58
C GLU A 313 5.14 -9.45 -4.02
N GLN A 314 6.19 -8.64 -4.21
CA GLN A 314 6.77 -8.44 -5.54
C GLN A 314 7.42 -9.72 -6.08
N MET A 315 8.12 -10.46 -5.23
CA MET A 315 8.66 -11.77 -5.59
C MET A 315 7.57 -12.74 -6.07
N ALA A 316 6.37 -12.68 -5.48
CA ALA A 316 5.23 -13.51 -5.89
C ALA A 316 4.60 -13.10 -7.24
N THR A 317 4.99 -11.96 -7.81
CA THR A 317 4.54 -11.49 -9.14
C THR A 317 5.52 -11.77 -10.27
N LEU A 318 6.72 -12.30 -9.97
CA LEU A 318 7.71 -12.63 -10.97
C LEU A 318 7.21 -13.76 -11.88
N THR A 319 7.56 -13.66 -13.16
CA THR A 319 7.37 -14.79 -14.09
C THR A 319 8.47 -15.85 -13.86
N PRO A 320 8.22 -17.15 -14.14
CA PRO A 320 9.19 -18.21 -13.84
C PRO A 320 10.59 -18.00 -14.42
N ASP A 321 10.65 -17.42 -15.63
CA ASP A 321 11.84 -17.16 -16.45
C ASP A 321 12.51 -15.81 -16.15
N GLU A 322 11.93 -15.00 -15.28
CA GLU A 322 12.40 -13.65 -15.00
C GLU A 322 13.69 -13.65 -14.17
N ASN A 323 14.68 -12.91 -14.65
CA ASN A 323 15.93 -12.67 -13.95
C ASN A 323 15.70 -11.69 -12.79
N PHE A 324 16.24 -11.99 -11.60
CA PHE A 324 16.16 -11.09 -10.46
C PHE A 324 17.46 -11.02 -9.63
N VAL A 325 17.62 -9.90 -8.94
CA VAL A 325 18.53 -9.73 -7.80
C VAL A 325 17.71 -9.25 -6.62
N TRP A 326 17.72 -10.00 -5.53
CA TRP A 326 16.88 -9.73 -4.36
C TRP A 326 17.73 -9.71 -3.10
N SER A 327 17.76 -8.57 -2.41
CA SER A 327 18.28 -8.48 -1.05
C SER A 327 17.14 -8.39 -0.06
N ASP A 328 17.16 -9.25 0.94
CA ASP A 328 16.16 -9.29 2.01
C ASP A 328 16.73 -10.02 3.20
N GLN A 329 15.93 -10.23 4.21
CA GLN A 329 16.32 -10.99 5.37
C GLN A 329 16.53 -12.46 5.02
N CYS A 330 17.55 -13.06 5.62
CA CYS A 330 17.93 -14.44 5.34
C CYS A 330 16.77 -15.41 5.52
N ARG A 331 15.93 -15.20 6.54
CA ARG A 331 14.73 -16.03 6.78
C ARG A 331 13.72 -16.02 5.63
N HIS A 332 13.63 -14.91 4.89
CA HIS A 332 12.73 -14.78 3.73
C HIS A 332 13.29 -15.57 2.54
N ILE A 333 14.58 -15.41 2.28
CA ILE A 333 15.31 -16.13 1.23
C ILE A 333 15.34 -17.64 1.52
N ASP A 334 15.66 -18.04 2.76
CA ASP A 334 15.59 -19.43 3.24
C ASP A 334 14.17 -19.99 3.11
N GLY A 335 13.17 -19.19 3.49
CA GLY A 335 11.76 -19.54 3.39
C GLY A 335 11.33 -19.91 1.97
N LEU A 336 11.79 -19.17 0.96
CA LEU A 336 11.46 -19.43 -0.45
C LEU A 336 12.33 -20.53 -1.06
N PHE A 337 13.66 -20.43 -0.95
CA PHE A 337 14.61 -21.28 -1.67
C PHE A 337 15.07 -22.52 -0.89
N GLY A 338 14.71 -22.65 0.38
CA GLY A 338 15.05 -23.82 1.21
C GLY A 338 16.52 -23.89 1.59
N THR A 339 17.19 -22.74 1.69
CA THR A 339 18.57 -22.60 2.13
C THR A 339 18.66 -22.59 3.66
N ASP A 340 19.88 -22.72 4.19
CA ASP A 340 20.15 -22.75 5.64
C ASP A 340 21.08 -21.58 6.04
N LEU A 341 20.79 -20.38 5.52
CA LEU A 341 21.65 -19.20 5.71
C LEU A 341 21.47 -18.58 7.10
N SER A 342 20.29 -18.72 7.70
CA SER A 342 19.94 -18.19 9.02
C SER A 342 20.40 -19.06 10.20
N ALA A 343 21.00 -20.23 9.97
CA ALA A 343 21.31 -21.23 11.01
C ALA A 343 22.22 -20.74 12.15
N ASN A 344 22.96 -19.64 11.98
CA ASN A 344 24.00 -19.20 12.90
C ASN A 344 23.91 -17.73 13.37
N ASP A 345 22.93 -16.94 12.94
CA ASP A 345 22.86 -15.50 13.23
C ASP A 345 21.44 -15.01 13.54
N ALA A 346 21.37 -13.84 14.19
CA ALA A 346 20.12 -13.22 14.66
C ALA A 346 19.04 -13.10 13.56
N ASP A 347 17.77 -13.07 14.01
CA ASP A 347 16.51 -13.03 13.25
C ASP A 347 16.38 -11.93 12.17
N ASP A 348 17.38 -11.04 12.05
CA ASP A 348 17.42 -9.83 11.23
C ASP A 348 18.63 -9.75 10.26
N SER A 349 19.40 -10.83 10.08
CA SER A 349 20.50 -10.82 9.10
C SER A 349 20.01 -10.66 7.65
N LEU A 350 20.73 -9.86 6.85
CA LEU A 350 20.44 -9.66 5.42
C LEU A 350 21.16 -10.71 4.57
N CYS A 351 20.51 -11.10 3.48
CA CYS A 351 20.96 -12.05 2.49
C CYS A 351 20.68 -11.52 1.09
N LEU A 352 21.35 -12.11 0.11
CA LEU A 352 21.23 -11.87 -1.31
C LEU A 352 20.76 -13.15 -1.99
N ALA A 353 19.88 -13.02 -2.98
CA ALA A 353 19.48 -14.07 -3.92
C ALA A 353 19.58 -13.54 -5.36
N VAL A 354 20.22 -14.31 -6.25
CA VAL A 354 20.39 -13.99 -7.68
C VAL A 354 20.03 -15.21 -8.51
N GLY A 355 19.13 -15.06 -9.49
CA GLY A 355 18.74 -16.16 -10.37
C GLY A 355 17.37 -15.98 -11.03
N ARG A 356 16.73 -17.11 -11.33
CA ARG A 356 15.35 -17.23 -11.84
C ARG A 356 14.52 -18.15 -10.95
N LEU A 357 13.21 -17.99 -10.91
CA LEU A 357 12.35 -18.86 -10.11
C LEU A 357 12.41 -20.32 -10.60
N GLU A 358 12.50 -20.54 -11.92
CA GLU A 358 12.62 -21.87 -12.51
C GLU A 358 14.06 -22.43 -12.57
N GLY A 359 15.07 -21.57 -12.42
CA GLY A 359 16.49 -21.91 -12.54
C GLY A 359 17.21 -22.02 -11.20
N GLU A 360 18.53 -22.20 -11.26
CA GLU A 360 19.38 -22.12 -10.05
C GLU A 360 19.30 -20.72 -9.45
N VAL A 361 19.26 -20.65 -8.12
CA VAL A 361 19.28 -19.38 -7.39
C VAL A 361 20.47 -19.40 -6.47
N HIS A 362 21.43 -18.54 -6.76
CA HIS A 362 22.56 -18.31 -5.87
C HIS A 362 22.10 -17.51 -4.67
N THR A 363 22.40 -17.99 -3.45
CA THR A 363 22.08 -17.28 -2.22
C THR A 363 23.31 -17.09 -1.34
N GLN A 364 23.42 -15.93 -0.70
CA GLN A 364 24.56 -15.57 0.13
C GLN A 364 24.12 -14.72 1.32
N GLN A 365 24.68 -14.99 2.50
CA GLN A 365 24.53 -14.11 3.66
C GLN A 365 25.38 -12.85 3.50
N LEU A 366 24.74 -11.68 3.64
CA LEU A 366 25.42 -10.39 3.67
C LEU A 366 25.89 -10.14 5.11
N GLY A 367 27.16 -10.47 5.38
CA GLY A 367 27.76 -10.36 6.71
C GLY A 367 27.87 -8.92 7.24
N SER A 368 28.59 -8.73 8.35
CA SER A 368 28.73 -7.42 9.02
C SER A 368 29.67 -6.41 8.35
N LYS A 369 30.09 -6.67 7.11
CA LYS A 369 31.03 -5.84 6.34
C LYS A 369 30.49 -5.55 4.96
N GLU A 370 31.07 -4.55 4.30
CA GLU A 370 30.80 -4.28 2.89
C GLU A 370 31.18 -5.48 2.01
N ILE A 371 30.35 -5.76 1.02
CA ILE A 371 30.53 -6.83 0.05
C ILE A 371 30.32 -6.25 -1.34
N ASP A 372 31.30 -6.43 -2.21
CA ASP A 372 31.19 -6.09 -3.63
C ASP A 372 30.81 -7.36 -4.40
N VAL A 373 29.70 -7.31 -5.13
CA VAL A 373 29.29 -8.36 -6.08
C VAL A 373 29.48 -7.79 -7.48
N THR A 374 30.36 -8.38 -8.28
CA THR A 374 30.68 -7.83 -9.61
C THR A 374 29.55 -8.10 -10.60
N HIS A 375 29.50 -7.31 -11.68
CA HIS A 375 28.58 -7.57 -12.77
C HIS A 375 28.76 -8.99 -13.34
N ASP A 376 30.02 -9.41 -13.56
CA ASP A 376 30.34 -10.76 -14.05
C ASP A 376 29.85 -11.86 -13.10
N ASP A 377 29.95 -11.68 -11.78
CA ASP A 377 29.41 -12.64 -10.80
C ASP A 377 27.89 -12.79 -10.94
N ILE A 378 27.18 -11.67 -11.08
CA ILE A 378 25.72 -11.66 -11.27
C ILE A 378 25.36 -12.41 -12.57
N ILE A 379 26.00 -12.08 -13.69
CA ILE A 379 25.75 -12.73 -14.98
C ILE A 379 26.02 -14.24 -14.88
N ASN A 380 27.12 -14.65 -14.27
CA ASN A 380 27.45 -16.06 -14.08
C ASN A 380 26.38 -16.82 -13.27
N HIS A 381 25.74 -16.16 -12.30
CA HIS A 381 24.63 -16.74 -11.54
C HIS A 381 23.32 -16.80 -12.34
N LEU A 382 23.06 -15.81 -13.19
CA LEU A 382 21.87 -15.80 -14.07
C LEU A 382 21.98 -16.82 -15.21
N ASP A 383 23.19 -17.09 -15.71
CA ASP A 383 23.48 -18.08 -16.75
C ASP A 383 23.56 -19.53 -16.24
N ALA A 384 23.42 -19.74 -14.92
CA ALA A 384 23.42 -21.07 -14.34
C ALA A 384 22.25 -21.90 -14.89
N SER A 385 22.55 -23.12 -15.36
CA SER A 385 21.62 -23.94 -16.12
C SER A 385 20.38 -24.36 -15.32
N GLU A 386 19.20 -24.24 -15.93
CA GLU A 386 17.92 -24.75 -15.40
C GLU A 386 17.92 -26.26 -15.11
N ASP A 387 18.81 -27.03 -15.76
CA ASP A 387 18.89 -28.48 -15.60
C ASP A 387 19.40 -28.91 -14.22
N THR A 388 19.94 -27.98 -13.41
CA THR A 388 20.39 -28.26 -12.03
C THR A 388 19.22 -28.31 -11.04
N VAL A 389 18.06 -27.72 -11.38
CA VAL A 389 16.89 -27.66 -10.50
C VAL A 389 15.85 -28.71 -10.90
N THR A 390 15.55 -29.59 -9.94
CA THR A 390 14.60 -30.67 -10.17
C THR A 390 13.17 -30.13 -10.35
N PRO A 391 12.30 -30.83 -11.10
CA PRO A 391 10.88 -30.47 -11.17
C PRO A 391 10.19 -30.38 -9.80
N GLY A 392 10.65 -31.17 -8.81
CA GLY A 392 10.13 -31.13 -7.45
C GLY A 392 10.47 -29.83 -6.72
N GLU A 393 11.70 -29.32 -6.86
CA GLU A 393 12.12 -28.05 -6.28
C GLU A 393 11.38 -26.87 -6.92
N ARG A 394 11.23 -26.87 -8.25
CA ARG A 394 10.39 -25.88 -8.97
C ARG A 394 8.96 -25.87 -8.44
N GLN A 395 8.33 -27.04 -8.38
CA GLN A 395 6.98 -27.17 -7.84
C GLN A 395 6.89 -26.72 -6.38
N GLN A 396 7.93 -26.95 -5.57
CA GLN A 396 7.95 -26.50 -4.19
C GLN A 396 7.99 -24.97 -4.08
N ARG A 397 8.78 -24.29 -4.92
CA ARG A 397 8.85 -22.82 -4.99
C ARG A 397 7.52 -22.23 -5.45
N GLU A 398 6.95 -22.76 -6.54
CA GLU A 398 5.62 -22.35 -7.04
C GLU A 398 4.56 -22.49 -5.96
N ARG A 399 4.49 -23.64 -5.28
CA ARG A 399 3.53 -23.85 -4.18
C ARG A 399 3.75 -22.89 -3.01
N LYS A 400 4.99 -22.45 -2.75
CA LYS A 400 5.27 -21.46 -1.69
C LYS A 400 4.75 -20.08 -2.09
N LEU A 401 4.99 -19.63 -3.32
CA LEU A 401 4.49 -18.37 -3.86
C LEU A 401 2.96 -18.37 -4.00
N GLU A 402 2.37 -19.47 -4.47
CA GLU A 402 0.91 -19.64 -4.55
C GLU A 402 0.26 -19.58 -3.16
N ARG A 403 0.88 -20.21 -2.16
CA ARG A 403 0.42 -20.11 -0.76
C ARG A 403 0.53 -18.69 -0.22
N PHE A 404 1.58 -17.97 -0.56
CA PHE A 404 1.67 -16.56 -0.21
C PHE A 404 0.54 -15.76 -0.88
N ASN A 405 0.29 -15.95 -2.17
CA ASN A 405 -0.77 -15.25 -2.89
C ASN A 405 -2.18 -15.54 -2.33
N THR A 406 -2.40 -16.74 -1.77
CA THR A 406 -3.68 -17.13 -1.18
C THR A 406 -3.85 -16.69 0.27
N THR A 407 -2.78 -16.73 1.07
CA THR A 407 -2.84 -16.43 2.51
C THR A 407 -2.38 -15.02 2.87
N GLY A 408 -1.73 -14.32 1.93
CA GLY A 408 -1.06 -13.04 2.13
C GLY A 408 0.00 -13.09 3.25
N SER A 409 0.58 -14.28 3.51
CA SER A 409 1.53 -14.51 4.61
C SER A 409 2.54 -15.61 4.28
N TRP A 410 3.81 -15.35 4.56
CA TRP A 410 4.87 -16.37 4.57
C TRP A 410 4.98 -17.11 5.91
N TYR A 411 4.39 -16.54 6.96
CA TYR A 411 4.34 -17.13 8.29
C TYR A 411 3.10 -18.01 8.35
N GLU A 412 3.20 -19.22 7.81
CA GLU A 412 2.09 -20.18 7.73
C GLU A 412 2.36 -21.41 8.61
N LYS A 413 1.39 -21.78 9.46
CA LYS A 413 1.34 -23.10 10.10
C LYS A 413 0.21 -23.93 9.51
N ARG A 414 0.52 -25.13 9.01
CA ARG A 414 -0.46 -26.09 8.49
C ARG A 414 -0.73 -27.18 9.50
N ILE A 415 -1.99 -27.33 9.89
CA ILE A 415 -2.41 -28.26 10.94
C ILE A 415 -3.33 -29.31 10.33
N VAL A 416 -2.94 -30.57 10.47
CA VAL A 416 -3.81 -31.70 10.15
C VAL A 416 -4.81 -31.82 11.27
N TRP A 417 -6.07 -31.49 11.00
CA TRP A 417 -7.13 -31.56 11.99
C TRP A 417 -7.72 -32.99 12.01
N PRO A 418 -7.65 -33.72 13.14
CA PRO A 418 -8.23 -35.06 13.25
C PRO A 418 -9.73 -35.11 12.90
N GLY A 419 -10.15 -36.06 12.06
CA GLY A 419 -11.55 -36.19 11.63
C GLY A 419 -11.97 -35.23 10.50
N TRP A 420 -11.02 -34.48 9.95
CA TRP A 420 -11.23 -33.68 8.74
C TRP A 420 -10.98 -34.53 7.49
N ASP A 421 -12.05 -35.07 6.90
CA ASP A 421 -11.97 -35.89 5.67
C ASP A 421 -12.29 -35.09 4.38
N SER A 422 -12.78 -33.85 4.53
CA SER A 422 -13.09 -32.94 3.40
C SER A 422 -11.82 -32.41 2.73
N LEU A 423 -11.92 -32.14 1.43
CA LEU A 423 -10.90 -31.40 0.68
C LEU A 423 -10.85 -29.90 1.07
N GLU A 424 -11.87 -29.43 1.79
CA GLU A 424 -11.93 -28.05 2.22
C GLU A 424 -10.80 -27.70 3.19
N THR A 425 -10.38 -26.44 3.17
CA THR A 425 -9.44 -25.85 4.11
C THR A 425 -10.08 -24.67 4.82
N LEU A 426 -9.73 -24.45 6.08
CA LEU A 426 -10.04 -23.21 6.80
C LEU A 426 -8.73 -22.49 7.08
N THR A 427 -8.57 -21.30 6.52
CA THR A 427 -7.38 -20.47 6.70
C THR A 427 -7.74 -19.28 7.57
N ILE A 428 -7.03 -19.13 8.68
CA ILE A 428 -7.12 -17.95 9.55
C ILE A 428 -5.92 -17.07 9.22
N ARG A 429 -6.16 -15.85 8.73
CA ARG A 429 -5.13 -14.83 8.47
C ARG A 429 -5.24 -13.71 9.49
N SER A 430 -4.12 -13.39 10.14
CA SER A 430 -3.94 -12.28 11.07
C SER A 430 -3.00 -11.24 10.46
N ALA A 431 -3.47 -10.01 10.30
CA ALA A 431 -2.74 -8.91 9.66
C ALA A 431 -2.25 -7.89 10.69
N GLY A 432 -0.97 -7.51 10.58
CA GLY A 432 -0.38 -6.37 11.28
C GLY A 432 -0.71 -5.04 10.60
N PHE A 433 -0.08 -3.97 11.06
CA PHE A 433 -0.23 -2.63 10.51
C PHE A 433 0.19 -2.56 9.03
N GLY A 434 -0.67 -2.02 8.17
CA GLY A 434 -0.39 -1.88 6.73
C GLY A 434 -0.50 -3.19 5.93
N ALA A 435 -0.59 -4.36 6.57
CA ALA A 435 -0.65 -5.67 5.92
C ALA A 435 -2.07 -6.07 5.45
N GLY A 436 -2.96 -5.11 5.23
CA GLY A 436 -4.36 -5.34 4.86
C GLY A 436 -5.22 -5.90 5.99
N GLN A 437 -6.25 -6.69 5.64
CA GLN A 437 -7.29 -7.15 6.57
C GLN A 437 -7.01 -8.53 7.16
N THR A 438 -7.30 -8.70 8.45
CA THR A 438 -7.47 -10.01 9.08
C THR A 438 -8.77 -10.63 8.57
N HIS A 439 -8.76 -11.90 8.19
CA HIS A 439 -9.95 -12.62 7.72
C HIS A 439 -9.83 -14.12 7.96
N ILE A 440 -10.96 -14.82 7.86
CA ILE A 440 -10.99 -16.28 7.87
C ILE A 440 -11.72 -16.73 6.62
N THR A 441 -11.08 -17.66 5.92
CA THR A 441 -11.46 -18.09 4.58
C THR A 441 -11.69 -19.60 4.53
N GLN A 442 -12.71 -20.02 3.79
CA GLN A 442 -12.95 -21.44 3.45
C GLN A 442 -12.79 -21.65 1.94
N GLY A 443 -12.17 -22.75 1.52
CA GLY A 443 -12.09 -23.12 0.10
C GLY A 443 -11.89 -24.60 -0.10
N GLN A 444 -12.17 -25.10 -1.32
CA GLN A 444 -12.19 -26.53 -1.64
C GLN A 444 -10.81 -27.12 -2.00
N SER A 445 -9.78 -26.28 -2.10
CA SER A 445 -8.36 -26.68 -2.21
C SER A 445 -7.46 -25.49 -1.87
N ASP A 446 -6.17 -25.73 -1.62
CA ASP A 446 -5.15 -24.69 -1.43
C ASP A 446 -5.04 -23.70 -2.64
N GLN A 447 -5.65 -24.03 -3.79
CA GLN A 447 -5.48 -23.32 -5.06
C GLN A 447 -6.72 -22.53 -5.53
N GLN A 448 -7.81 -22.53 -4.77
CA GLN A 448 -9.06 -21.85 -5.16
C GLN A 448 -9.30 -20.60 -4.31
N MET A 449 -9.65 -19.49 -4.96
CA MET A 449 -10.05 -18.25 -4.28
C MET A 449 -11.10 -18.54 -3.20
N HIS A 450 -10.80 -18.09 -2.00
CA HIS A 450 -11.63 -18.32 -0.84
C HIS A 450 -12.70 -17.25 -0.68
N ALA A 451 -13.88 -17.64 -0.21
CA ALA A 451 -14.87 -16.68 0.28
C ALA A 451 -14.59 -16.37 1.76
N ASP A 452 -14.69 -15.10 2.14
CA ASP A 452 -14.66 -14.69 3.54
C ASP A 452 -15.87 -15.29 4.26
N VAL A 453 -15.61 -16.03 5.34
CA VAL A 453 -16.64 -16.72 6.14
C VAL A 453 -16.74 -16.21 7.57
N ALA A 454 -15.91 -15.22 7.95
CA ALA A 454 -15.87 -14.63 9.28
C ALA A 454 -16.34 -13.16 9.29
N PRO A 455 -16.69 -12.62 10.47
CA PRO A 455 -17.02 -11.20 10.62
C PRO A 455 -15.78 -10.32 10.45
N GLN A 456 -16.01 -9.03 10.16
CA GLN A 456 -14.96 -8.03 10.02
C GLN A 456 -14.14 -7.91 11.31
N PHE A 457 -12.82 -7.88 11.16
CA PHE A 457 -11.89 -7.71 12.27
C PHE A 457 -11.50 -6.24 12.39
N HIS A 458 -11.51 -5.72 13.62
CA HIS A 458 -11.00 -4.39 13.96
C HIS A 458 -9.71 -4.52 14.75
N ARG A 459 -8.99 -3.39 14.92
CA ARG A 459 -7.78 -3.33 15.75
C ARG A 459 -8.05 -3.94 17.12
N GLY A 460 -7.15 -4.80 17.57
CA GLY A 460 -7.21 -5.41 18.90
C GLY A 460 -7.18 -6.93 18.85
N VAL A 461 -7.89 -7.54 19.79
CA VAL A 461 -7.80 -8.99 20.06
C VAL A 461 -9.18 -9.61 19.94
N SER A 462 -9.30 -10.62 19.09
CA SER A 462 -10.54 -11.35 18.83
C SER A 462 -10.42 -12.81 19.28
N LEU A 463 -11.43 -13.29 20.00
CA LEU A 463 -11.66 -14.71 20.26
C LEU A 463 -12.69 -15.22 19.26
N VAL A 464 -12.31 -16.22 18.49
CA VAL A 464 -13.14 -16.89 17.48
C VAL A 464 -13.31 -18.35 17.87
N GLY A 465 -14.54 -18.86 17.80
CA GLY A 465 -14.83 -20.28 17.92
C GLY A 465 -15.06 -20.89 16.53
N VAL A 466 -14.64 -22.13 16.32
CA VAL A 466 -14.94 -22.89 15.10
C VAL A 466 -15.87 -24.04 15.48
N ASN A 467 -17.11 -24.03 14.98
CA ASN A 467 -18.12 -25.02 15.38
C ASN A 467 -17.79 -26.41 14.77
N PRO A 468 -18.49 -27.50 15.15
CA PRO A 468 -18.28 -28.82 14.55
C PRO A 468 -18.52 -28.86 13.04
N GLU A 469 -19.40 -28.00 12.53
CA GLU A 469 -19.67 -27.75 11.11
C GLU A 469 -18.58 -26.92 10.41
N ARG A 470 -17.54 -26.52 11.16
CA ARG A 470 -16.34 -25.78 10.73
C ARG A 470 -16.58 -24.32 10.36
N GLU A 471 -17.71 -23.77 10.75
CA GLU A 471 -18.05 -22.36 10.57
C GLU A 471 -17.40 -21.55 11.70
N PRO A 472 -16.59 -20.54 11.37
CA PRO A 472 -16.01 -19.65 12.35
C PRO A 472 -17.05 -18.63 12.84
N ALA A 473 -17.06 -18.36 14.14
CA ALA A 473 -17.90 -17.34 14.77
C ALA A 473 -17.07 -16.48 15.72
N LEU A 474 -17.16 -15.15 15.58
CA LEU A 474 -16.56 -14.23 16.54
C LEU A 474 -17.33 -14.31 17.86
N ILE A 475 -16.63 -14.78 18.91
CA ILE A 475 -17.17 -14.89 20.26
C ILE A 475 -17.04 -13.55 20.97
N LYS A 476 -15.87 -12.91 20.85
CA LYS A 476 -15.59 -11.62 21.49
C LYS A 476 -14.49 -10.88 20.75
N HIS A 477 -14.61 -9.56 20.72
CA HIS A 477 -13.55 -8.66 20.30
C HIS A 477 -13.25 -7.65 21.41
N VAL A 478 -11.98 -7.31 21.59
CA VAL A 478 -11.50 -6.29 22.53
C VAL A 478 -10.47 -5.40 21.86
N ASP A 479 -10.82 -4.14 21.67
CA ASP A 479 -9.85 -3.08 21.35
C ASP A 479 -9.14 -2.64 22.64
N THR A 480 -7.95 -3.18 22.87
CA THR A 480 -7.14 -2.90 24.06
C THR A 480 -6.60 -1.47 24.09
N CYS A 481 -6.77 -0.70 23.00
CA CYS A 481 -6.41 0.70 22.92
C CYS A 481 -7.52 1.64 23.41
N GLN A 482 -8.75 1.15 23.56
CA GLN A 482 -9.88 1.90 24.11
C GLN A 482 -10.03 1.66 25.61
N LYS A 483 -10.36 2.72 26.36
CA LYS A 483 -10.65 2.64 27.80
C LYS A 483 -12.15 2.84 28.06
N PRO A 484 -12.75 2.12 29.03
CA PRO A 484 -12.15 1.12 29.91
C PRO A 484 -12.01 -0.25 29.23
N ILE A 485 -10.97 -1.00 29.61
CA ILE A 485 -10.71 -2.33 29.05
C ILE A 485 -11.62 -3.34 29.78
N PRO A 486 -12.39 -4.18 29.07
CA PRO A 486 -13.33 -5.13 29.68
C PRO A 486 -12.66 -6.17 30.58
N ASP A 487 -13.28 -6.47 31.73
CA ASP A 487 -12.72 -7.23 32.86
C ASP A 487 -12.81 -8.77 32.74
N THR A 488 -13.02 -9.32 31.53
CA THR A 488 -13.24 -10.77 31.32
C THR A 488 -12.20 -11.39 30.40
N GLY A 489 -11.42 -12.34 30.93
CA GLY A 489 -10.42 -13.10 30.18
C GLY A 489 -11.03 -14.18 29.29
N PHE A 490 -10.31 -14.59 28.25
CA PHE A 490 -10.78 -15.57 27.28
C PHE A 490 -10.84 -17.00 27.83
N ALA A 491 -10.07 -17.32 28.87
CA ALA A 491 -10.07 -18.66 29.46
C ALA A 491 -11.46 -19.11 29.95
N GLU A 492 -12.21 -18.21 30.61
CA GLU A 492 -13.57 -18.50 31.10
C GLU A 492 -14.58 -18.67 29.95
N GLN A 493 -14.41 -17.90 28.88
CA GLN A 493 -15.26 -17.97 27.69
C GLN A 493 -15.03 -19.26 26.93
N ILE A 494 -13.75 -19.63 26.74
CA ILE A 494 -13.36 -20.90 26.16
C ILE A 494 -13.99 -22.04 26.97
N ALA A 495 -13.83 -22.03 28.30
CA ALA A 495 -14.36 -23.07 29.18
C ALA A 495 -15.90 -23.20 29.11
N SER A 496 -16.63 -22.09 29.01
CA SER A 496 -18.10 -22.12 28.94
C SER A 496 -18.66 -22.55 27.59
N LEU A 497 -17.84 -22.51 26.53
CA LEU A 497 -18.27 -22.79 25.15
C LEU A 497 -17.65 -24.06 24.55
N GLN A 498 -16.92 -24.88 25.34
CA GLN A 498 -16.24 -26.09 24.83
C GLN A 498 -17.19 -27.13 24.23
N GLU A 499 -18.45 -27.15 24.64
CA GLU A 499 -19.46 -28.04 24.05
C GLU A 499 -19.97 -27.55 22.68
N ALA A 500 -19.87 -26.24 22.41
CA ALA A 500 -20.40 -25.61 21.20
C ALA A 500 -19.36 -25.50 20.08
N TYR A 501 -18.06 -25.50 20.41
CA TYR A 501 -16.98 -25.30 19.44
C TYR A 501 -15.93 -26.40 19.51
N SER A 502 -15.43 -26.76 18.34
CA SER A 502 -14.40 -27.78 18.15
C SER A 502 -12.97 -27.21 18.15
N ALA A 503 -12.82 -25.89 18.01
CA ALA A 503 -11.58 -25.16 18.30
C ALA A 503 -11.87 -23.71 18.67
N PHE A 504 -10.86 -23.08 19.26
CA PHE A 504 -10.83 -21.66 19.60
C PHE A 504 -9.56 -21.02 19.05
N ALA A 505 -9.69 -19.88 18.39
CA ALA A 505 -8.58 -19.07 17.91
C ALA A 505 -8.58 -17.70 18.61
N VAL A 506 -7.44 -17.29 19.14
CA VAL A 506 -7.17 -15.90 19.50
C VAL A 506 -6.40 -15.26 18.36
N ILE A 507 -6.95 -14.16 17.83
CA ILE A 507 -6.44 -13.48 16.64
C ILE A 507 -6.18 -12.03 17.00
N VAL A 508 -4.98 -11.54 16.74
CA VAL A 508 -4.61 -10.13 16.89
C VAL A 508 -4.70 -9.44 15.53
N HIS A 509 -5.30 -8.25 15.45
CA HIS A 509 -5.27 -7.43 14.23
C HIS A 509 -4.72 -6.04 14.54
N ASP A 510 -3.84 -5.57 13.65
CA ASP A 510 -3.05 -4.34 13.79
C ASP A 510 -2.20 -4.40 15.06
N THR A 511 -2.74 -4.19 16.26
CA THR A 511 -1.98 -4.31 17.52
C THR A 511 -2.80 -4.95 18.65
N ALA A 512 -2.12 -5.77 19.47
CA ALA A 512 -2.69 -6.34 20.70
C ALA A 512 -2.67 -5.38 21.89
N PHE A 513 -1.86 -4.33 21.86
CA PHE A 513 -1.72 -3.37 22.96
C PHE A 513 -1.30 -1.97 22.45
N CYS A 514 -2.00 -0.93 22.93
CA CYS A 514 -1.54 0.46 22.79
C CYS A 514 -1.04 0.94 24.16
N GLN A 515 0.26 1.22 24.26
CA GLN A 515 0.93 1.81 25.45
C GLN A 515 1.05 0.90 26.69
N SER A 516 0.18 -0.08 26.93
CA SER A 516 0.32 -1.06 28.03
C SER A 516 -0.05 -2.49 27.61
N ARG A 517 0.81 -3.46 27.96
CA ARG A 517 0.60 -4.90 27.77
C ARG A 517 -0.35 -5.52 28.78
N GLU A 518 -0.51 -4.91 29.96
CA GLU A 518 -1.23 -5.50 31.12
C GLU A 518 -2.66 -5.93 30.77
N ALA A 519 -3.32 -5.17 29.90
CA ALA A 519 -4.63 -5.46 29.36
C ALA A 519 -4.67 -6.73 28.52
N PHE A 520 -3.72 -6.87 27.59
CA PHE A 520 -3.60 -8.04 26.74
C PHE A 520 -3.24 -9.27 27.57
N ASP A 521 -2.29 -9.12 28.49
CA ASP A 521 -1.88 -10.16 29.43
C ASP A 521 -3.07 -10.67 30.25
N ALA A 522 -3.94 -9.77 30.71
CA ALA A 522 -5.15 -10.13 31.46
C ALA A 522 -6.15 -10.91 30.60
N LEU A 523 -6.31 -10.57 29.31
CA LEU A 523 -7.22 -11.27 28.40
C LEU A 523 -6.78 -12.73 28.16
N LEU A 524 -5.48 -12.96 27.98
CA LEU A 524 -4.93 -14.28 27.70
C LEU A 524 -4.56 -15.08 28.96
N LYS A 525 -4.64 -14.48 30.14
CA LYS A 525 -4.37 -15.15 31.41
C LYS A 525 -5.25 -16.39 31.59
N GLY A 526 -4.60 -17.53 31.83
CA GLY A 526 -5.28 -18.82 32.04
C GLY A 526 -5.65 -19.55 30.75
N THR A 527 -5.38 -18.97 29.57
CA THR A 527 -5.37 -19.72 28.30
C THR A 527 -4.10 -20.59 28.21
N PRO A 528 -4.07 -21.63 27.38
CA PRO A 528 -2.88 -22.48 27.22
C PRO A 528 -1.81 -21.88 26.29
N PHE A 529 -2.02 -20.67 25.77
CA PHE A 529 -1.09 -19.97 24.89
C PHE A 529 0.05 -19.33 25.69
N SER A 530 1.26 -19.34 25.12
CA SER A 530 2.49 -18.92 25.80
C SER A 530 3.41 -18.04 24.96
N GLU A 531 3.32 -18.10 23.63
CA GLU A 531 4.15 -17.32 22.71
C GLU A 531 3.70 -15.85 22.63
N TRP A 532 2.47 -15.53 23.01
CA TRP A 532 1.93 -14.17 23.01
C TRP A 532 2.75 -13.15 23.84
N HIS A 533 3.51 -13.61 24.84
CA HIS A 533 4.43 -12.76 25.60
C HIS A 533 5.55 -12.15 24.74
N GLN A 534 5.87 -12.78 23.61
CA GLN A 534 6.91 -12.34 22.68
C GLN A 534 6.38 -11.40 21.60
N LEU A 535 5.09 -11.06 21.63
CA LEU A 535 4.45 -10.25 20.59
C LEU A 535 4.91 -8.79 20.70
N GLY A 536 5.44 -8.22 19.62
CA GLY A 536 5.84 -6.82 19.50
C GLY A 536 4.66 -5.87 19.28
N PHE A 537 4.94 -4.57 19.29
CA PHE A 537 3.93 -3.57 18.89
C PHE A 537 3.58 -3.79 17.41
N ARG A 538 2.29 -3.77 17.11
CA ARG A 538 1.73 -3.97 15.78
C ARG A 538 1.92 -5.36 15.14
N GLU A 539 2.51 -6.33 15.85
CA GLU A 539 2.69 -7.67 15.30
C GLU A 539 1.36 -8.45 15.28
N PRO A 540 1.02 -9.13 14.17
CA PRO A 540 -0.08 -10.07 14.10
C PRO A 540 0.23 -11.36 14.87
N TYR A 541 -0.81 -12.02 15.35
CA TYR A 541 -0.71 -13.25 16.12
C TYR A 541 -1.96 -14.11 15.98
N ILE A 542 -1.75 -15.43 15.91
CA ILE A 542 -2.79 -16.45 15.97
C ILE A 542 -2.39 -17.49 17.01
N GLY A 543 -3.23 -17.68 18.03
CA GLY A 543 -3.18 -18.82 18.93
C GLY A 543 -4.40 -19.70 18.71
N LEU A 544 -4.22 -20.92 18.21
CA LEU A 544 -5.29 -21.89 17.97
C LEU A 544 -5.22 -23.03 19.00
N MET A 545 -6.35 -23.36 19.60
CA MET A 545 -6.55 -24.51 20.49
C MET A 545 -7.64 -25.42 19.93
N THR A 546 -7.33 -26.67 19.66
CA THR A 546 -8.29 -27.70 19.21
C THR A 546 -9.00 -28.37 20.38
N ALA A 547 -10.13 -29.06 20.13
CA ALA A 547 -10.94 -29.73 21.14
C ALA A 547 -10.18 -30.79 21.97
N ASP A 548 -9.11 -31.37 21.44
CA ASP A 548 -8.24 -32.32 22.16
C ASP A 548 -7.21 -31.62 23.08
N GLY A 549 -7.23 -30.28 23.13
CA GLY A 549 -6.33 -29.46 23.93
C GLY A 549 -4.98 -29.16 23.26
N THR A 550 -4.76 -29.60 22.02
CA THR A 550 -3.54 -29.26 21.28
C THR A 550 -3.52 -27.77 20.95
N THR A 551 -2.37 -27.12 21.12
CA THR A 551 -2.19 -25.70 20.83
C THR A 551 -1.19 -25.47 19.70
N HIS A 552 -1.47 -24.42 18.91
CA HIS A 552 -0.61 -23.95 17.86
C HIS A 552 -0.58 -22.42 17.88
N GLU A 553 0.61 -21.84 17.99
CA GLU A 553 0.80 -20.39 18.05
C GLU A 553 1.63 -19.93 16.84
N ILE A 554 1.34 -18.78 16.26
CA ILE A 554 2.19 -18.16 15.24
C ILE A 554 2.07 -16.64 15.36
N LYS A 555 3.19 -15.95 15.18
CA LYS A 555 3.22 -14.49 15.04
C LYS A 555 3.88 -14.08 13.73
N GLY A 556 3.47 -12.94 13.21
CA GLY A 556 4.11 -12.30 12.06
C GLY A 556 4.85 -11.03 12.47
N ARG A 557 5.17 -10.20 11.48
CA ARG A 557 5.83 -8.91 11.68
C ARG A 557 4.83 -7.77 11.73
N ALA A 558 5.26 -6.64 12.30
CA ALA A 558 4.43 -5.44 12.40
C ALA A 558 3.80 -5.01 11.07
N SER A 559 4.54 -5.11 9.97
CA SER A 559 4.10 -4.76 8.61
C SER A 559 3.62 -5.95 7.77
N GLY A 560 3.48 -7.14 8.37
CA GLY A 560 3.16 -8.38 7.65
C GLY A 560 1.91 -9.08 8.20
N ALA A 561 1.71 -10.33 7.79
CA ALA A 561 0.62 -11.17 8.29
C ALA A 561 1.13 -12.54 8.74
N ALA A 562 0.34 -13.25 9.54
CA ALA A 562 0.53 -14.64 9.92
C ALA A 562 -0.73 -15.45 9.60
N SER A 563 -0.57 -16.72 9.24
CA SER A 563 -1.67 -17.58 8.83
C SER A 563 -1.60 -18.97 9.48
N ILE A 564 -2.76 -19.51 9.86
CA ILE A 564 -2.92 -20.92 10.22
C ILE A 564 -3.94 -21.55 9.28
N THR A 565 -3.52 -22.61 8.58
CA THR A 565 -4.38 -23.36 7.66
C THR A 565 -4.67 -24.74 8.22
N LEU A 566 -5.97 -25.00 8.38
CA LEU A 566 -6.52 -26.26 8.89
C LEU A 566 -6.98 -27.12 7.71
N ARG A 567 -6.56 -28.39 7.71
CA ARG A 567 -6.75 -29.29 6.58
C ARG A 567 -6.83 -30.75 6.98
N ARG A 568 -7.23 -31.59 6.01
CA ARG A 568 -7.10 -33.05 6.12
C ARG A 568 -5.66 -33.54 6.07
N SER A 569 -5.45 -34.77 6.55
CA SER A 569 -4.20 -35.51 6.33
C SER A 569 -4.04 -35.85 4.85
N GLU A 570 -2.88 -35.55 4.25
CA GLU A 570 -2.52 -36.11 2.95
C GLU A 570 -2.34 -37.63 3.12
N ARG A 571 -3.16 -38.44 2.45
CA ARG A 571 -2.85 -39.87 2.35
C ARG A 571 -1.48 -39.99 1.69
N LYS A 572 -0.53 -40.59 2.39
CA LYS A 572 0.64 -41.19 1.72
C LYS A 572 0.11 -42.29 0.82
N GLU A 573 0.07 -42.04 -0.49
CA GLU A 573 0.00 -43.11 -1.48
C GLU A 573 1.33 -43.86 -1.57
#